data_AF-A0A377W1A6-F1
#
_entry.id   AF-A0A377W1A6-F1
#
_cell.length_a   1.000
_cell.length_b   1.000
_cell.length_c   1.000
_cell.angle_alpha   90.00
_cell.angle_beta   90.00
_cell.angle_gamma   90.00
#
_symmetry.space_group_name_H-M   'P 1'
#
loop_
_entity.id
_entity.type
_entity.pdbx_description
1 polymer ?
#
loop_
_entity_poly.entity_id
_entity_poly.type
_entity_poly.pdbx_seq_one_letter_code
_entity_poly.pdbx_strand_id
1 'polypeptide(L)'
;MAQWRELLDEASSQPTQLVRDLIRFTPREHAWLARHNATEVALPPVDNLLALVLPHCQQRPTQVALRHADDAMTYGELQQATMQMCTWLRAKA
;
A
#
# COMPACT_ATOMS: atom_id res chain seq x y z
N MET A 1 11.25 -15.73 -29.99
CA MET A 1 11.51 -16.98 -30.75
C MET A 1 11.34 -18.25 -29.91
N ALA A 2 11.78 -18.30 -28.64
CA ALA A 2 11.62 -19.50 -27.79
C ALA A 2 10.15 -19.84 -27.46
N GLN A 3 9.37 -18.85 -27.01
CA GLN A 3 7.97 -19.03 -26.60
C GLN A 3 7.05 -19.56 -27.71
N TRP A 4 7.28 -19.16 -28.96
CA TRP A 4 6.49 -19.63 -30.10
C TRP A 4 6.72 -21.11 -30.40
N ARG A 5 7.95 -21.59 -30.17
CA ARG A 5 8.29 -23.00 -30.38
C ARG A 5 7.70 -23.88 -29.28
N GLU A 6 7.84 -23.46 -28.03
CA GLU A 6 7.24 -24.14 -26.87
C GLU A 6 5.72 -24.27 -27.02
N LEU A 7 5.04 -23.22 -27.50
CA LEU A 7 3.60 -23.26 -27.77
C LEU A 7 3.23 -24.26 -28.87
N LEU A 8 4.02 -24.35 -29.96
CA LEU A 8 3.78 -25.31 -31.04
C LEU A 8 4.04 -26.76 -30.60
N ASP A 9 5.08 -26.99 -29.79
CA ASP A 9 5.41 -28.31 -29.24
C ASP A 9 4.31 -28.80 -28.28
N GLU A 10 3.78 -27.91 -27.42
CA GLU A 10 2.70 -28.26 -26.48
C GLU A 10 1.36 -28.48 -27.19
N ALA A 11 1.01 -27.64 -28.18
CA ALA A 11 -0.18 -27.83 -29.01
C ALA A 11 -0.13 -29.15 -29.80
N SER A 12 1.06 -29.55 -30.28
CA SER A 12 1.25 -30.82 -31.00
C SER A 12 1.20 -32.03 -30.07
N SER A 13 1.68 -31.89 -28.83
CA SER A 13 1.71 -32.98 -27.84
C SER A 13 0.39 -33.20 -27.11
N GLN A 14 -0.47 -32.18 -27.03
CA GLN A 14 -1.78 -32.22 -26.35
C GLN A 14 -2.89 -31.60 -27.22
N PRO A 15 -3.28 -32.25 -28.33
CA PRO A 15 -4.15 -31.64 -29.36
C PRO A 15 -5.61 -31.43 -28.93
N THR A 16 -6.05 -32.04 -27.83
CA THR A 16 -7.41 -31.87 -27.26
C THR A 16 -7.47 -30.80 -26.17
N GLN A 17 -6.33 -30.21 -25.79
CA GLN A 17 -6.26 -29.13 -24.81
C GLN A 17 -6.93 -27.87 -25.38
N LEU A 18 -7.63 -27.13 -24.52
CA LEU A 18 -8.25 -25.88 -24.94
C LEU A 18 -7.17 -24.84 -25.22
N VAL A 19 -7.37 -24.04 -26.27
CA VAL A 19 -6.44 -22.96 -26.66
C VAL A 19 -6.14 -22.00 -25.51
N ARG A 20 -7.13 -21.74 -24.64
CA ARG A 20 -6.96 -20.89 -23.45
C ARG A 20 -5.92 -21.42 -22.45
N ASP A 21 -5.68 -22.73 -22.44
CA ASP A 21 -4.78 -23.39 -21.50
C ASP A 21 -3.38 -23.63 -22.10
N LEU A 22 -3.20 -23.36 -23.40
CA LEU A 22 -1.92 -23.45 -24.12
C LEU A 22 -1.05 -22.19 -23.92
N ILE A 23 -1.66 -21.03 -23.66
CA ILE A 23 -0.92 -19.79 -23.38
C ILE A 23 -0.55 -19.78 -21.91
N ARG A 24 0.68 -20.18 -21.60
CA ARG A 24 1.24 -20.20 -20.24
C ARG A 24 2.41 -19.23 -20.15
N PHE A 25 2.52 -18.56 -19.02
CA PHE A 25 3.74 -17.82 -18.70
C PHE A 25 4.89 -18.82 -18.56
N THR A 26 6.02 -18.51 -19.18
CA THR A 26 7.24 -19.29 -19.03
C THR A 26 7.73 -19.24 -17.57
N PRO A 27 8.52 -20.22 -17.11
CA PRO A 27 9.14 -20.17 -15.79
C PRO A 27 9.94 -18.87 -15.55
N ARG A 28 10.54 -18.33 -16.61
CA ARG A 28 11.25 -17.04 -16.57
C ARG A 28 10.31 -15.86 -16.30
N GLU A 29 9.15 -15.83 -16.94
CA GLU A 29 8.15 -14.79 -16.71
C GLU A 29 7.54 -14.88 -15.31
N HIS A 30 7.30 -16.09 -14.82
CA HIS A 30 6.89 -16.31 -13.42
C HIS A 30 7.95 -15.79 -12.43
N ALA A 31 9.24 -16.07 -12.68
CA ALA A 31 10.33 -15.57 -11.84
C ALA A 31 10.44 -14.04 -11.90
N TRP A 32 10.24 -13.44 -13.08
CA TRP A 32 10.20 -11.99 -13.24
C TRP A 32 9.03 -11.35 -12.47
N LEU A 33 7.82 -11.93 -12.58
CA LEU A 33 6.64 -11.48 -11.85
C LEU A 33 6.82 -11.61 -10.33
N ALA A 34 7.34 -12.74 -9.85
CA ALA A 34 7.59 -12.95 -8.43
C ALA A 34 8.57 -11.89 -7.87
N ARG A 35 9.63 -11.59 -8.62
CA ARG A 35 10.58 -10.53 -8.25
C ARG A 35 9.94 -9.13 -8.27
N HIS A 36 9.12 -8.83 -9.27
CA HIS A 36 8.50 -7.52 -9.41
C HIS A 36 7.42 -7.26 -8.34
N ASN A 37 6.70 -8.32 -7.94
CA ASN A 37 5.64 -8.27 -6.94
C ASN A 37 6.15 -8.55 -5.51
N ALA A 38 7.46 -8.63 -5.30
CA ALA A 38 8.06 -8.79 -3.96
C ALA A 38 7.97 -7.47 -3.17
N THR A 39 6.75 -7.02 -2.88
CA THR A 39 6.44 -5.77 -2.17
C THR A 39 6.04 -6.01 -0.71
N GLU A 40 6.20 -7.22 -0.21
CA GLU A 40 5.91 -7.56 1.18
C GLU A 40 6.89 -6.81 2.10
N VAL A 41 6.34 -5.92 2.92
CA VAL A 41 7.05 -5.13 3.91
C VAL A 41 6.22 -5.14 5.18
N ALA A 42 6.86 -5.39 6.32
CA ALA A 42 6.20 -5.31 7.61
C ALA A 42 5.75 -3.87 7.86
N LEU A 43 4.43 -3.69 8.02
CA LEU A 43 3.87 -2.40 8.43
C LEU A 43 3.97 -2.23 9.94
N PRO A 44 4.06 -0.99 10.46
CA PRO A 44 4.00 -0.74 11.89
C PRO A 44 2.74 -1.36 12.50
N PRO A 45 2.84 -2.06 13.65
CA PRO A 45 1.70 -2.69 14.31
C PRO A 45 0.89 -1.64 15.06
N VAL A 46 0.10 -0.86 14.33
CA VAL A 46 -0.76 0.19 14.88
C VAL A 46 -2.22 -0.09 14.59
N ASP A 47 -3.09 0.18 15.57
CA ASP A 47 -4.52 -0.09 15.45
C ASP A 47 -5.25 0.87 14.50
N ASN A 48 -4.72 2.08 14.34
CA ASN A 48 -5.30 3.12 13.49
C ASN A 48 -4.26 4.19 13.11
N LEU A 49 -4.62 5.04 12.14
CA LEU A 49 -3.75 6.13 11.66
C LEU A 49 -3.41 7.16 12.75
N LEU A 50 -4.29 7.41 13.72
CA LEU A 50 -3.98 8.36 14.80
C LEU A 50 -2.81 7.88 15.65
N ALA A 51 -2.67 6.56 15.85
CA ALA A 51 -1.53 6.00 16.58
C ALA A 51 -0.18 6.28 15.89
N LEU A 52 -0.15 6.55 14.58
CA LEU A 52 1.05 7.02 13.88
C LEU A 52 1.34 8.50 14.14
N VAL A 53 0.31 9.31 14.42
CA VAL A 53 0.42 10.77 14.58
C VAL A 53 0.75 11.16 16.04
N LEU A 54 0.14 10.50 17.01
CA LEU A 54 0.27 10.82 18.45
C LEU A 54 1.72 10.91 18.96
N PRO A 55 2.65 10.04 18.55
CA PRO A 55 4.06 10.15 18.98
C PRO A 55 4.68 11.49 18.59
N HIS A 56 4.31 12.06 17.43
CA HIS A 56 4.81 13.35 16.99
C HIS A 56 4.34 14.50 17.89
N CYS A 57 3.08 14.44 18.35
CA CYS A 57 2.53 15.44 19.29
C CYS A 57 3.26 15.45 20.63
N GLN A 58 3.70 14.29 21.11
CA GLN A 58 4.44 14.18 22.37
C GLN A 58 5.92 14.55 22.21
N GLN A 59 6.57 14.05 21.16
CA GLN A 59 8.01 14.20 20.98
C GLN A 59 8.41 15.57 20.44
N ARG A 60 7.56 16.18 19.61
CA ARG A 60 7.86 17.40 18.86
C ARG A 60 6.69 18.38 18.87
N PRO A 61 6.17 18.76 20.06
CA PRO A 61 4.96 19.57 20.18
C PRO A 61 5.08 20.95 19.53
N THR A 62 6.28 21.54 19.47
CA THR A 62 6.52 22.86 18.89
C THR A 62 6.88 22.83 17.40
N GLN A 63 7.04 21.64 16.80
CA GLN A 63 7.33 21.53 15.38
C GLN A 63 6.05 21.76 14.57
N VAL A 64 6.17 22.48 13.45
CA VAL A 64 5.07 22.70 12.51
C VAL A 64 4.59 21.37 11.91
N ALA A 65 3.29 21.10 12.06
CA ALA A 65 2.60 19.91 11.55
C ALA A 65 1.78 20.22 10.29
N LEU A 66 1.14 21.39 10.24
CA LEU A 66 0.32 21.85 9.13
C LEU A 66 0.71 23.28 8.75
N ARG A 67 0.74 23.59 7.46
CA ARG A 67 0.86 24.96 6.96
C ARG A 67 -0.24 25.26 5.96
N HIS A 68 -0.77 26.46 6.03
CA HIS A 68 -1.76 26.97 5.09
C HIS A 68 -1.49 28.47 4.87
N ALA A 69 -1.03 28.84 3.68
CA ALA A 69 -0.51 30.18 3.40
C ALA A 69 0.56 30.60 4.44
N ASP A 70 0.39 31.75 5.08
CA ASP A 70 1.30 32.27 6.12
C ASP A 70 1.04 31.66 7.51
N ASP A 71 -0.06 30.92 7.66
CA ASP A 71 -0.40 30.28 8.92
C ASP A 71 0.31 28.94 9.06
N ALA A 72 0.75 28.66 10.29
CA ALA A 72 1.34 27.39 10.67
C ALA A 72 0.71 26.90 11.97
N MET A 73 0.45 25.60 12.03
CA MET A 73 -0.02 24.92 13.22
C MET A 73 1.01 23.88 13.62
N THR A 74 1.43 23.92 14.88
CA THR A 74 2.33 22.95 15.47
C THR A 74 1.63 21.64 15.79
N TYR A 75 2.39 20.56 16.02
CA TYR A 75 1.81 19.29 16.45
C TYR A 75 1.03 19.42 17.79
N GLY A 76 1.48 20.29 18.69
CA GLY A 76 0.77 20.57 19.95
C GLY A 76 -0.57 21.24 19.72
N GLU A 77 -0.62 22.28 18.88
CA GLU A 77 -1.86 22.98 18.53
C GLU A 77 -2.83 22.08 17.76
N LEU A 78 -2.31 21.26 16.84
CA LEU A 78 -3.10 20.26 16.12
C LEU A 78 -3.74 19.24 17.07
N GLN A 79 -3.02 18.79 18.09
CA GLN A 79 -3.56 17.90 19.11
C GLN A 79 -4.71 18.55 19.88
N GLN A 80 -4.54 19.80 20.31
CA GLN A 80 -5.59 20.53 21.04
C GLN A 80 -6.85 20.72 20.18
N ALA A 81 -6.69 21.16 18.93
CA ALA A 81 -7.80 21.31 17.99
C ALA A 81 -8.54 19.98 17.76
N THR A 82 -7.79 18.88 17.63
CA THR A 82 -8.37 17.53 17.47
C THR A 82 -9.17 17.11 18.70
N MET A 83 -8.65 17.34 19.91
CA MET A 83 -9.36 17.00 21.15
C MET A 83 -10.66 17.80 21.31
N GLN A 84 -10.65 19.09 20.96
CA GLN A 84 -11.86 19.93 20.96
C GLN A 84 -12.90 19.40 19.98
N MET A 85 -12.48 19.02 18.76
CA MET A 85 -13.36 18.43 17.75
C MET A 85 -13.96 17.09 18.23
N CYS A 86 -13.15 16.21 18.82
CA CYS A 86 -13.62 14.94 19.39
C CYS A 86 -14.70 15.15 20.45
N THR A 87 -14.50 16.09 21.37
CA THR A 87 -15.50 16.43 22.40
C THR A 87 -16.78 16.94 21.77
N TRP A 88 -16.68 17.85 20.79
CA TRP A 88 -17.84 18.38 20.08
C TRP A 88 -18.63 17.30 19.33
N LEU A 89 -17.94 16.41 18.61
CA LEU A 89 -18.56 15.30 17.89
C LEU A 89 -19.30 14.34 18.83
N ARG A 90 -18.71 14.02 19.99
CA ARG A 90 -19.34 13.15 21.00
C ARG A 90 -20.58 13.79 21.62
N ALA A 91 -20.61 15.11 21.75
CA ALA A 91 -21.79 15.83 22.25
C ALA A 91 -22.92 15.93 21.20
N LYS A 92 -22.65 15.63 19.93
CA LYS A 92 -23.62 15.63 18.83
C LYS A 92 -24.14 14.24 18.46
N ALA A 93 -23.51 13.19 18.97
CA ALA A 93 -23.94 11.79 18.83
C ALA A 93 -24.99 11.45 19.89
#